data_AF-A0A161UU09-F1
#
_entry.id   AF-A0A161UU09-F1
#
_cell.length_a   1.000
_cell.length_b   1.000
_cell.length_c   1.000
_cell.angle_alpha   90.00
_cell.angle_beta   90.00
_cell.angle_gamma   90.00
#
_symmetry.space_group_name_H-M   'P 1'
#
loop_
_entity.id
_entity.type
_entity.pdbx_description
1 polymer ?
#
loop_
_entity_poly.entity_id
_entity_poly.type
_entity_poly.pdbx_seq_one_letter_code
_entity_poly.pdbx_strand_id
1 'polypeptide(L)'
;MAFAQPSVLAILIGVQNDRGWRTLVDDVLDIPEMADDDRNATNVLRVQNRAECDALVVERTSLFTTADLSANLAAAGILASQVNHAPPTVLRHRRGGWRYSARSTSKSVSRPDYLVALYA
;
A
#
# COMPACT_ATOMS: atom_id res chain seq x y z
N MET A 1 -19.23 14.32 22.16
CA MET A 1 -19.38 13.21 21.19
C MET A 1 -18.18 13.22 20.26
N ALA A 2 -17.34 12.19 20.30
CA ALA A 2 -16.22 12.03 19.39
C ALA A 2 -16.71 11.23 18.17
N PHE A 3 -16.65 11.83 16.98
CA PHE A 3 -16.83 11.09 15.74
C PHE A 3 -15.53 10.34 15.47
N ALA A 4 -15.54 9.01 15.63
CA ALA A 4 -14.49 8.17 15.08
C ALA A 4 -14.48 8.42 13.56
N GLN A 5 -13.42 9.06 13.06
CA GLN A 5 -13.19 9.14 11.62
C GLN A 5 -12.88 7.72 11.12
N PRO A 6 -13.36 7.32 9.93
CA PRO A 6 -12.97 6.03 9.37
C PRO A 6 -11.45 6.03 9.18
N SER A 7 -10.74 5.15 9.90
CA SER A 7 -9.34 4.86 9.65
C SER A 7 -9.27 4.01 8.39
N VAL A 8 -8.74 4.57 7.31
CA VAL A 8 -8.40 3.77 6.12
C VAL A 8 -7.25 2.85 6.52
N LEU A 9 -7.51 1.54 6.49
CA LEU A 9 -6.53 0.48 6.73
C LEU A 9 -5.89 0.11 5.38
N ALA A 10 -4.77 0.74 5.04
CA ALA A 10 -4.04 0.40 3.83
C ALA A 10 -3.01 -0.70 4.09
N ILE A 11 -2.77 -1.60 3.13
CA ILE A 11 -1.65 -2.56 3.19
C ILE A 11 -0.50 -2.06 2.31
N LEU A 12 0.65 -1.81 2.94
CA LEU A 12 1.92 -1.57 2.29
C LEU A 12 2.56 -2.91 1.92
N ILE A 13 2.77 -3.19 0.63
CA ILE A 13 3.39 -4.42 0.11
C ILE A 13 4.84 -4.13 -0.30
N GLY A 14 5.81 -4.75 0.36
CA GLY A 14 7.24 -4.53 0.12
C GLY A 14 7.86 -5.57 -0.82
N VAL A 15 7.82 -5.30 -2.14
CA VAL A 15 8.47 -6.13 -3.16
C VAL A 15 9.54 -5.33 -3.89
N GLN A 16 10.81 -5.66 -3.66
CA GLN A 16 11.96 -4.89 -4.18
C GLN A 16 12.78 -5.64 -5.25
N ASN A 17 12.48 -6.90 -5.52
CA ASN A 17 13.23 -7.73 -6.45
C ASN A 17 12.33 -8.60 -7.32
N ASP A 18 12.90 -9.14 -8.39
CA ASP A 18 12.14 -9.86 -9.43
C ASP A 18 11.66 -11.22 -8.97
N ARG A 19 12.31 -11.83 -7.97
CA ARG A 19 11.82 -13.06 -7.34
C ARG A 19 10.55 -12.78 -6.55
N GLY A 20 10.57 -11.75 -5.70
CA GLY A 20 9.42 -11.34 -4.90
C GLY A 20 8.26 -10.87 -5.77
N TRP A 21 8.54 -10.25 -6.92
CA TRP A 21 7.52 -9.91 -7.92
C TRP A 21 6.85 -11.15 -8.47
N ARG A 22 7.62 -12.16 -8.91
CA ARG A 22 7.08 -13.43 -9.39
C ARG A 22 6.20 -14.10 -8.35
N THR A 23 6.67 -14.22 -7.11
CA THR A 23 5.88 -14.73 -5.99
C THR A 23 4.60 -13.94 -5.76
N LEU A 24 4.64 -12.60 -5.87
CA LEU A 24 3.43 -11.77 -5.71
C LEU A 24 2.40 -12.07 -6.80
N VAL A 25 2.82 -12.06 -8.06
CA VAL A 25 1.87 -12.21 -9.19
C VAL A 25 1.36 -13.63 -9.35
N ASP A 26 2.17 -14.63 -9.01
CA ASP A 26 1.81 -16.05 -9.08
C ASP A 26 0.99 -16.48 -7.84
N ASP A 27 1.59 -16.38 -6.64
CA ASP A 27 1.04 -17.00 -5.43
C ASP A 27 -0.04 -16.15 -4.73
N VAL A 28 -0.13 -14.85 -5.03
CA VAL A 28 -1.04 -13.93 -4.31
C VAL A 28 -2.07 -13.28 -5.22
N LEU A 29 -1.65 -12.75 -6.38
CA LEU A 29 -2.54 -11.96 -7.26
C LEU A 29 -3.20 -12.78 -8.38
N ASP A 30 -2.81 -14.04 -8.57
CA ASP A 30 -3.34 -14.96 -9.58
C ASP A 30 -3.29 -14.38 -11.01
N ILE A 31 -2.12 -13.82 -11.35
CA ILE A 31 -1.76 -13.23 -12.65
C ILE A 31 -0.32 -13.59 -13.05
N PRO A 32 0.00 -14.90 -13.14
CA PRO A 32 1.37 -15.36 -13.40
C PRO A 32 1.96 -14.82 -14.71
N GLU A 33 1.14 -14.45 -15.70
CA GLU A 33 1.59 -13.84 -16.96
C GLU A 33 2.36 -12.52 -16.75
N MET A 34 2.15 -11.82 -15.64
CA MET A 34 2.84 -10.57 -15.31
C MET A 34 4.27 -10.79 -14.80
N ALA A 35 4.68 -12.03 -14.54
CA ALA A 35 6.04 -12.41 -14.14
C ALA A 35 7.08 -12.09 -15.23
N ASP A 36 6.70 -12.27 -16.50
CA ASP A 36 7.56 -12.15 -17.66
C ASP A 36 7.06 -11.07 -18.66
N ASP A 37 6.10 -10.25 -18.24
CA ASP A 37 5.61 -9.11 -19.03
C ASP A 37 6.72 -8.07 -19.24
N ASP A 38 6.87 -7.61 -20.49
CA ASP A 38 7.92 -6.67 -20.91
C ASP A 38 7.91 -5.32 -20.16
N ARG A 39 6.82 -4.99 -19.45
CA ARG A 39 6.69 -3.77 -18.65
C ARG A 39 6.92 -3.99 -17.17
N ASN A 40 6.80 -5.22 -16.69
CA ASN A 40 6.78 -5.53 -15.25
C ASN A 40 7.76 -6.61 -14.80
N ALA A 41 8.45 -7.31 -15.71
CA ALA A 41 9.28 -8.46 -15.36
C ALA A 41 10.47 -8.12 -14.44
N THR A 42 11.07 -6.93 -14.61
CA THR A 42 12.22 -6.48 -13.80
C THR A 42 11.88 -5.27 -12.93
N ASN A 43 12.62 -5.09 -11.84
CA ASN A 43 12.43 -3.94 -10.96
C ASN A 43 12.62 -2.62 -11.70
N VAL A 44 13.60 -2.55 -12.61
CA VAL A 44 13.84 -1.37 -13.44
C VAL A 44 12.61 -1.05 -14.30
N LEU A 45 12.02 -2.07 -14.94
CA LEU A 45 10.82 -1.90 -15.76
C LEU A 45 9.62 -1.49 -14.90
N ARG A 46 9.43 -2.10 -13.73
CA ARG A 46 8.37 -1.69 -12.78
C ARG A 46 8.56 -0.26 -12.30
N VAL A 47 9.78 0.20 -12.04
CA VAL A 47 10.04 1.61 -11.66
C VAL A 47 9.73 2.56 -12.83
N GLN A 48 10.08 2.17 -14.05
CA GLN A 48 9.80 2.96 -15.26
C GLN A 48 8.30 3.04 -15.56
N ASN A 49 7.56 1.94 -15.39
CA ASN A 49 6.11 1.82 -15.64
C ASN A 49 5.32 1.89 -14.33
N ARG A 50 5.74 2.77 -13.42
CA ARG A 50 5.28 2.81 -12.03
C ARG A 50 3.77 2.96 -11.90
N ALA A 51 3.17 3.85 -12.69
CA ALA A 51 1.75 4.14 -12.59
C ALA A 51 0.91 2.94 -13.02
N GLU A 52 1.32 2.25 -14.07
CA GLU A 52 0.68 1.05 -14.60
C GLU A 52 0.84 -0.14 -13.64
N CYS A 53 2.04 -0.33 -13.09
CA CYS A 53 2.32 -1.36 -12.10
C CYS A 53 1.48 -1.15 -10.81
N ASP A 54 1.43 0.08 -10.29
CA ASP A 54 0.61 0.41 -9.12
C ASP A 54 -0.88 0.19 -9.40
N ALA A 55 -1.37 0.59 -10.59
CA ALA A 55 -2.76 0.39 -10.97
C ALA A 55 -3.14 -1.10 -11.05
N LEU A 56 -2.28 -1.93 -11.66
CA LEU A 56 -2.46 -3.38 -11.72
C LEU A 56 -2.54 -4.00 -10.33
N VAL A 57 -1.62 -3.66 -9.44
CA VAL A 57 -1.61 -4.24 -8.09
C VAL A 57 -2.81 -3.74 -7.27
N VAL A 58 -3.21 -2.47 -7.40
CA VAL A 58 -4.44 -1.96 -6.77
C VAL A 58 -5.68 -2.69 -7.28
N GLU A 59 -5.80 -2.88 -8.60
CA GLU A 59 -6.92 -3.61 -9.20
C GLU A 59 -7.01 -5.03 -8.63
N ARG A 60 -5.89 -5.77 -8.61
CA ARG A 60 -5.89 -7.16 -8.14
C ARG A 60 -6.08 -7.29 -6.64
N THR A 61 -5.44 -6.43 -5.85
CA THR A 61 -5.61 -6.44 -4.39
C THR A 61 -7.03 -6.04 -3.95
N SER A 62 -7.76 -5.27 -4.76
CA SER A 62 -9.16 -4.90 -4.47
C SER A 62 -10.14 -6.08 -4.48
N LEU A 63 -9.74 -7.22 -5.03
CA LEU A 63 -10.52 -8.46 -5.03
C LEU A 63 -10.46 -9.20 -3.70
N PHE A 64 -9.58 -8.78 -2.78
CA PHE A 64 -9.35 -9.42 -1.50
C PHE A 64 -9.84 -8.55 -0.34
N THR A 65 -10.31 -9.21 0.73
CA THR A 65 -10.40 -8.53 2.02
C THR A 65 -8.99 -8.26 2.57
N THR A 66 -8.84 -7.26 3.43
CA THR A 66 -7.56 -6.96 4.11
C THR A 66 -7.01 -8.18 4.85
N ALA A 67 -7.89 -8.98 5.47
CA ALA A 67 -7.50 -10.17 6.22
C ALA A 67 -6.95 -11.27 5.31
N ASP A 68 -7.66 -11.56 4.21
CA ASP A 68 -7.26 -12.60 3.25
C ASP A 68 -5.96 -12.21 2.54
N LEU A 69 -5.86 -10.95 2.09
CA LEU A 69 -4.64 -10.46 1.45
C LEU A 69 -3.44 -10.52 2.41
N SER A 70 -3.63 -10.14 3.67
CA SER A 70 -2.57 -10.22 4.68
C SER A 70 -2.13 -11.67 4.91
N ALA A 71 -3.08 -12.61 4.96
CA ALA A 71 -2.79 -14.04 5.13
C ALA A 71 -2.04 -14.62 3.92
N ASN A 72 -2.48 -14.28 2.69
CA ASN A 72 -1.84 -14.74 1.46
C ASN A 72 -0.41 -14.19 1.32
N LEU A 73 -0.21 -12.90 1.60
CA LEU A 73 1.12 -12.28 1.59
C LEU A 73 2.05 -12.93 2.62
N ALA A 74 1.56 -13.21 3.82
CA ALA A 74 2.33 -13.90 4.86
C ALA A 74 2.68 -15.34 4.45
N ALA A 75 1.73 -16.08 3.87
CA ALA A 75 1.95 -17.45 3.40
C ALA A 75 2.99 -17.51 2.25
N ALA A 76 2.98 -16.51 1.37
CA ALA A 76 3.93 -16.36 0.28
C ALA A 76 5.30 -15.80 0.74
N GLY A 77 5.47 -15.45 2.02
CA GLY A 77 6.69 -14.85 2.54
C GLY A 77 6.95 -13.42 2.06
N ILE A 78 5.91 -12.72 1.61
CA ILE A 78 5.98 -11.32 1.15
C ILE A 78 5.78 -10.40 2.35
N LEU A 79 6.72 -9.48 2.53
CA LEU A 79 6.64 -8.46 3.58
C LEU A 79 5.48 -7.50 3.30
N ALA A 80 4.57 -7.40 4.26
CA ALA A 80 3.48 -6.45 4.21
C ALA A 80 3.22 -5.82 5.59
N SER A 81 2.75 -4.57 5.60
CA SER A 81 2.43 -3.84 6.83
C SER A 81 1.14 -3.07 6.68
N GLN A 82 0.28 -3.11 7.71
CA GLN A 82 -0.91 -2.27 7.74
C GLN A 82 -0.54 -0.85 8.16
N VAL A 83 -0.95 0.13 7.36
CA VAL A 83 -0.73 1.55 7.61
C VAL A 83 -2.07 2.17 7.98
N ASN A 84 -2.17 2.61 9.23
CA ASN A 84 -3.25 3.50 9.66
C ASN A 84 -2.92 4.91 9.21
N HIS A 85 -3.76 5.49 8.35
CA HIS A 85 -3.62 6.90 8.00
C HIS A 85 -4.06 7.76 9.21
N ALA A 86 -3.13 8.04 10.13
CA ALA A 86 -3.27 9.17 11.01
C ALA A 86 -3.04 10.45 10.18
N PRO A 87 -3.79 11.55 10.42
CA PRO A 87 -3.52 12.81 9.72
C PRO A 87 -2.07 13.26 9.96
N PRO A 88 -1.43 13.95 8.99
CA PRO A 88 -0.06 14.40 9.13
C PRO A 88 0.07 15.23 10.41
N THR A 89 0.77 14.67 11.40
CA THR A 89 1.09 15.38 12.63
C THR A 89 2.26 16.30 12.33
N VAL A 90 1.98 17.59 12.12
CA VAL A 90 3.03 18.60 12.06
C VAL A 90 3.56 18.78 13.48
N LEU A 91 4.69 18.14 13.79
CA LEU A 91 5.47 18.41 14.99
C LEU A 91 6.09 19.80 14.86
N ARG A 92 5.41 20.83 15.38
CA ARG A 92 6.04 22.14 15.57
C ARG A 92 6.84 22.11 16.86
N HIS A 93 8.16 22.06 16.74
CA HIS A 93 9.04 22.37 17.86
C HIS A 93 8.97 23.88 18.15
N ARG A 94 8.30 24.26 19.25
CA ARG A 94 8.47 25.57 19.89
C ARG A 94 8.91 25.33 21.33
N ARG A 95 9.98 26.01 21.75
CA ARG A 95 10.46 26.00 23.15
C ARG A 95 9.29 26.32 24.10
N GLY A 96 8.93 25.37 24.97
CA GLY A 96 8.03 25.65 26.10
C GLY A 96 6.84 24.71 26.37
N GLY A 97 6.76 23.51 25.80
CA GLY A 97 5.84 22.47 26.28
C GLY A 97 4.83 21.96 25.24
N TRP A 98 4.49 20.68 25.37
CA TRP A 98 3.60 19.95 24.46
C TRP A 98 2.15 20.42 24.63
N ARG A 99 1.54 20.95 23.55
CA ARG A 99 0.07 21.12 23.46
C ARG A 99 -0.44 20.51 22.16
N TYR A 100 -1.45 19.66 22.30
CA TYR A 100 -2.21 19.09 21.19
C TYR A 100 -3.19 20.14 20.63
N SER A 101 -3.13 20.43 19.32
CA SER A 101 -4.22 21.11 18.62
C SER A 101 -4.36 20.58 17.19
N ALA A 102 -5.42 19.82 16.91
CA ALA A 102 -5.78 19.41 15.57
C ALA A 102 -6.64 20.51 14.90
N ARG A 103 -6.27 20.94 13.69
CA ARG A 103 -7.17 21.68 12.80
C ARG A 103 -7.47 20.79 11.59
N SER A 104 -8.72 20.39 11.44
CA SER A 104 -9.23 19.62 10.32
C SER A 104 -9.43 20.53 9.12
N THR A 105 -8.80 20.21 7.99
CA THR A 105 -9.28 20.64 6.68
C THR A 105 -9.60 19.37 5.91
N SER A 106 -10.88 19.00 5.88
CA SER A 106 -11.34 17.80 5.19
C SER A 106 -11.29 18.05 3.68
N LYS A 107 -10.44 17.33 2.96
CA LYS A 107 -10.62 17.07 1.54
C LYS A 107 -11.04 15.60 1.43
N SER A 108 -12.32 15.38 1.16
CA SER A 108 -12.88 14.07 0.90
C SER A 108 -12.27 13.50 -0.39
N VAL A 109 -11.45 12.47 -0.25
CA VAL A 109 -11.06 11.61 -1.37
C VAL A 109 -11.75 10.27 -1.14
N SER A 110 -12.85 10.05 -1.87
CA SER A 110 -13.49 8.75 -2.01
C SER A 110 -12.65 7.96 -3.03
N ARG A 111 -11.79 7.06 -2.55
CA ARG A 111 -11.02 6.09 -3.35
C ARG A 111 -10.84 4.81 -2.51
N PRO A 112 -10.76 3.62 -3.14
CA PRO A 112 -10.73 2.33 -2.44
C PRO A 112 -9.51 2.20 -1.51
N ASP A 113 -9.65 1.38 -0.47
CA ASP A 113 -8.88 1.33 0.78
C ASP A 113 -7.42 0.82 0.69
N TYR A 114 -6.72 1.01 -0.43
CA TYR A 114 -5.42 0.39 -0.66
C TYR A 114 -4.35 1.41 -1.08
N LEU A 115 -3.25 1.48 -0.32
CA LEU A 115 -2.01 2.15 -0.69
C LEU A 115 -0.93 1.09 -0.84
N VAL A 116 -0.76 0.60 -2.05
CA VAL A 116 0.35 -0.29 -2.40
C VAL A 116 1.56 0.59 -2.70
N ALA A 117 2.58 0.58 -1.84
CA ALA A 117 3.86 1.22 -2.15
C ALA A 117 4.90 0.13 -2.46
N LEU A 118 4.97 -0.21 -3.74
CA LEU A 118 5.80 -1.28 -4.29
C LEU A 118 7.31 -0.94 -4.34
N TYR A 119 7.88 0.01 -3.59
CA TYR A 119 9.28 0.40 -3.87
C TYR A 119 10.09 0.85 -2.66
N ALA A 120 11.23 0.19 -2.50
CA ALA A 120 12.53 0.80 -2.24
C ALA A 120 13.51 0.32 -3.34
#